data_AF-A0A7J8ALE1-F1
#
_entry.id   AF-A0A7J8ALE1-F1
#
_cell.length_a   1.000
_cell.length_b   1.000
_cell.length_c   1.000
_cell.angle_alpha   90.00
_cell.angle_beta   90.00
_cell.angle_gamma   90.00
#
_symmetry.space_group_name_H-M   'P 1'
#
loop_
_entity.id
_entity.type
_entity.pdbx_description
1 polymer ?
#
loop_
_entity_poly.entity_id
_entity_poly.type
_entity_poly.pdbx_seq_one_letter_code
_entity_poly.pdbx_strand_id
1 'polypeptide(L)'
;MDSRFLTPFTSMKLKKSTLQTRKLEDSHGMSAATGPETVMQSLQGSNLQPGSTLKKPYNPRIKVSRTSADGDPHFVVDFPLSKLTVCFNIDGQPGDILRLVSDHADSGVTVNGALIGAPAPPNGHKKQRTYFRTITILVNKPERSYLEVTPHRVILDGGDRLVLPCNQSMVVGSRGLEVSVSANANVTVTIQGTIAFVILIHLYKKPAPYQRDHLGFYISSSKGLSGNCHGLLGQFLNQDARLAEEPAGLSKNTTSPPFPKTDEKSEKVLKVKGHQVPVVWKQRKIYNGEEQIDCWFARNAAQLLDGEYKDYLAAHPFDSETTFGLGLSRGL
;
A
#
# COMPACT_ATOMS: atom_id res chain seq x y z
N MET A 1 13.68 4.19 -47.36
CA MET A 1 12.74 4.31 -46.23
C MET A 1 12.49 2.89 -45.72
N ASP A 2 13.30 2.42 -44.77
CA ASP A 2 13.16 1.07 -44.21
C ASP A 2 12.66 1.16 -42.77
N SER A 3 11.32 1.15 -42.63
CA SER A 3 10.67 1.08 -41.33
C SER A 3 10.61 -0.39 -40.90
N ARG A 4 11.58 -0.83 -40.10
CA ARG A 4 11.53 -2.12 -39.40
C ARG A 4 10.53 -2.01 -38.25
N PHE A 5 9.36 -2.60 -38.42
CA PHE A 5 8.37 -2.74 -37.34
C PHE A 5 8.87 -3.75 -36.32
N LEU A 6 9.24 -3.26 -35.13
CA LEU A 6 9.43 -4.08 -33.94
C LEU A 6 8.09 -4.18 -33.22
N THR A 7 7.46 -5.36 -33.25
CA THR A 7 6.30 -5.67 -32.42
C THR A 7 6.73 -5.86 -30.97
N PRO A 8 6.15 -5.16 -29.98
CA PRO A 8 6.46 -5.41 -28.58
C PRO A 8 5.87 -6.76 -28.15
N PHE A 9 6.72 -7.62 -27.57
CA PHE A 9 6.32 -8.93 -27.07
C PHE A 9 5.68 -8.75 -25.68
N THR A 10 4.35 -8.83 -25.59
CA THR A 10 3.65 -8.96 -24.30
C THR A 10 3.60 -10.45 -23.94
N SER A 11 4.31 -10.86 -22.89
CA SER A 11 4.21 -12.24 -22.39
C SER A 11 3.17 -12.32 -21.29
N MET A 12 2.07 -13.04 -21.54
CA MET A 12 1.06 -13.38 -20.54
C MET A 12 1.20 -14.86 -20.19
N LYS A 13 1.53 -15.20 -18.94
CA LYS A 13 1.59 -16.60 -18.47
C LYS A 13 0.44 -16.86 -17.51
N LEU A 14 -0.58 -17.58 -17.98
CA LEU A 14 -1.67 -18.07 -17.15
C LEU A 14 -1.20 -19.32 -16.39
N LYS A 15 -1.21 -19.28 -15.06
CA LYS A 15 -0.87 -20.45 -14.23
C LYS A 15 -2.15 -21.12 -13.72
N LYS A 16 -2.49 -22.28 -14.27
CA LYS A 16 -3.64 -23.09 -13.82
C LYS A 16 -3.27 -23.84 -12.53
N SER A 17 -3.99 -23.61 -11.44
CA SER A 17 -3.79 -24.35 -10.19
C SER A 17 -4.61 -25.64 -10.19
N THR A 18 -3.95 -26.78 -9.99
CA THR A 18 -4.59 -28.07 -9.72
C THR A 18 -5.19 -28.06 -8.32
N LEU A 19 -6.52 -28.16 -8.23
CA LEU A 19 -7.22 -28.46 -6.98
C LEU A 19 -6.85 -29.87 -6.51
N GLN A 20 -6.32 -29.98 -5.29
CA GLN A 20 -6.26 -31.26 -4.58
C GLN A 20 -7.68 -31.65 -4.19
N THR A 21 -8.19 -32.71 -4.81
CA THR A 21 -9.46 -33.34 -4.46
C THR A 21 -9.32 -34.02 -3.10
N ARG A 22 -9.88 -33.43 -2.04
CA ARG A 22 -10.22 -34.15 -0.81
C ARG A 22 -11.65 -34.67 -0.98
N LYS A 23 -11.77 -35.99 -1.12
CA LYS A 23 -13.01 -36.73 -1.31
C LYS A 23 -13.91 -36.57 -0.08
N LEU A 24 -15.16 -36.13 -0.25
CA LEU A 24 -16.27 -36.44 0.66
C LEU A 24 -17.56 -36.52 -0.19
N GLU A 25 -18.33 -37.58 0.01
CA GLU A 25 -19.44 -38.03 -0.82
C GLU A 25 -20.76 -37.26 -0.59
N ASP A 26 -21.48 -37.10 -1.70
CA ASP A 26 -22.92 -36.94 -1.97
C ASP A 26 -23.85 -36.12 -1.04
N SER A 27 -24.50 -35.11 -1.67
CA SER A 27 -25.96 -35.15 -1.91
C SER A 27 -26.43 -34.06 -2.90
N HIS A 28 -27.38 -34.48 -3.74
CA HIS A 28 -28.09 -33.90 -4.89
C HIS A 28 -28.30 -32.39 -5.09
N GLY A 29 -28.34 -31.99 -6.38
CA GLY A 29 -29.02 -30.78 -6.87
C GLY A 29 -28.56 -30.31 -8.25
N MET A 30 -29.24 -30.75 -9.33
CA MET A 30 -29.06 -30.26 -10.71
C MET A 30 -29.34 -28.75 -10.82
N SER A 31 -28.51 -28.01 -11.54
CA SER A 31 -28.97 -27.05 -12.56
C SER A 31 -27.81 -26.53 -13.41
N ALA A 32 -28.00 -26.54 -14.73
CA ALA A 32 -27.09 -26.07 -15.74
C ALA A 32 -27.29 -24.57 -16.02
N ALA A 33 -26.20 -23.83 -16.23
CA ALA A 33 -26.21 -22.59 -17.01
C ALA A 33 -24.79 -22.31 -17.51
N THR A 34 -24.63 -22.47 -18.82
CA THR A 34 -23.43 -22.23 -19.62
C THR A 34 -23.14 -20.72 -19.72
N GLY A 35 -21.91 -20.31 -19.40
CA GLY A 35 -21.38 -18.96 -19.68
C GLY A 35 -20.28 -19.01 -20.74
N PRO A 36 -20.01 -17.93 -21.49
CA PRO A 36 -19.43 -18.01 -22.82
C PRO A 36 -17.93 -18.36 -22.79
N GLU A 37 -17.53 -19.18 -23.76
CA GLU A 37 -16.18 -19.67 -23.96
C GLU A 37 -15.22 -18.57 -24.42
N THR A 38 -13.97 -18.69 -23.99
CA THR A 38 -12.83 -17.94 -24.53
C THR A 38 -12.47 -18.51 -25.90
N VAL A 39 -12.66 -17.72 -26.97
CA VAL A 39 -12.28 -18.12 -28.32
C VAL A 39 -10.77 -18.02 -28.49
N MET A 40 -10.08 -19.15 -28.66
CA MET A 40 -8.77 -19.23 -29.30
C MET A 40 -8.86 -20.26 -30.44
N GLN A 41 -8.60 -19.84 -31.67
CA GLN A 41 -8.43 -20.73 -32.82
C GLN A 41 -7.09 -21.48 -32.67
N SER A 42 -7.15 -22.82 -32.70
CA SER A 42 -5.98 -23.70 -32.59
C SER A 42 -5.62 -24.27 -33.95
N LEU A 43 -4.32 -24.23 -34.29
CA LEU A 43 -3.70 -25.12 -35.28
C LEU A 43 -2.80 -26.15 -34.57
N GLN A 44 -2.82 -27.35 -35.13
CA GLN A 44 -2.33 -28.64 -34.65
C GLN A 44 -0.97 -28.73 -33.93
N GLY A 45 -0.96 -29.45 -32.80
CA GLY A 45 -0.31 -30.76 -32.59
C GLY A 45 1.20 -30.97 -32.85
N SER A 46 1.95 -31.34 -31.81
CA SER A 46 2.66 -32.65 -31.73
C SER A 46 3.58 -32.80 -30.49
N ASN A 47 3.52 -34.01 -29.94
CA ASN A 47 4.51 -34.80 -29.18
C ASN A 47 5.16 -34.30 -27.86
N LEU A 48 4.88 -35.09 -26.81
CA LEU A 48 5.53 -35.15 -25.49
C LEU A 48 6.75 -36.08 -25.51
N GLN A 49 7.80 -35.73 -24.74
CA GLN A 49 8.61 -36.56 -23.80
C GLN A 49 9.94 -35.82 -23.47
N PRO A 50 10.69 -36.13 -22.39
CA PRO A 50 10.40 -35.74 -21.02
C PRO A 50 11.60 -35.03 -20.32
N GLY A 51 11.34 -34.39 -19.18
CA GLY A 51 12.36 -34.16 -18.15
C GLY A 51 12.95 -32.76 -18.06
N SER A 52 12.49 -31.99 -17.08
CA SER A 52 13.44 -31.35 -16.16
C SER A 52 12.79 -31.19 -14.78
N THR A 53 13.59 -31.53 -13.77
CA THR A 53 13.29 -31.53 -12.35
C THR A 53 12.56 -30.27 -11.90
N LEU A 54 11.44 -30.49 -11.21
CA LEU A 54 10.57 -29.51 -10.56
C LEU A 54 11.38 -28.65 -9.56
N LYS A 55 11.93 -27.52 -10.01
CA LYS A 55 12.42 -26.50 -9.06
C LYS A 55 11.20 -25.87 -8.40
N LYS A 56 11.00 -26.17 -7.11
CA LYS A 56 10.09 -25.43 -6.23
C LYS A 56 10.32 -23.93 -6.47
N PRO A 57 9.27 -23.12 -6.70
CA PRO A 57 9.45 -21.68 -6.82
C PRO A 57 10.03 -21.17 -5.50
N TYR A 58 11.21 -20.57 -5.61
CA TYR A 58 11.82 -19.74 -4.60
C TYR A 58 10.75 -18.78 -4.10
N ASN A 59 10.35 -18.96 -2.84
CA ASN A 59 9.47 -18.03 -2.15
C ASN A 59 10.44 -17.20 -1.30
N PRO A 60 11.06 -16.14 -1.84
CA PRO A 60 11.66 -15.19 -0.94
C PRO A 60 10.49 -14.70 -0.12
N ARG A 61 10.48 -14.99 1.17
CA ARG A 61 9.82 -14.07 2.11
C ARG A 61 10.53 -12.76 1.85
N ILE A 62 9.98 -11.97 0.92
CA ILE A 62 10.42 -10.61 0.71
C ILE A 62 10.32 -10.03 2.11
N LYS A 63 11.42 -9.54 2.67
CA LYS A 63 11.37 -8.79 3.92
C LYS A 63 10.62 -7.51 3.57
N VAL A 64 9.29 -7.59 3.54
CA VAL A 64 8.40 -6.47 3.30
C VAL A 64 8.74 -5.48 4.41
N SER A 65 9.17 -4.26 4.05
CA SER A 65 9.25 -3.21 5.05
C SER A 65 7.86 -3.07 5.68
N ARG A 66 7.80 -2.86 7.01
CA ARG A 66 6.52 -2.71 7.70
C ARG A 66 5.81 -1.40 7.35
N THR A 67 6.45 -0.56 6.55
CA THR A 67 5.91 0.72 6.10
C THR A 67 4.67 0.52 5.25
N SER A 68 3.52 0.93 5.79
CA SER A 68 2.21 0.56 5.26
C SER A 68 1.09 1.51 5.69
N ALA A 69 -0.02 1.47 4.96
CA ALA A 69 -1.27 2.12 5.31
C ALA A 69 -2.42 1.12 5.06
N ASP A 70 -3.14 0.74 6.11
CA ASP A 70 -4.18 -0.31 6.05
C ASP A 70 -5.29 -0.09 7.08
N GLY A 71 -6.45 -0.71 6.88
CA GLY A 71 -7.62 -0.50 7.74
C GLY A 71 -8.17 0.94 7.65
N ASP A 72 -8.47 1.55 8.82
CA ASP A 72 -9.16 2.84 8.90
C ASP A 72 -8.23 4.06 9.12
N PRO A 73 -7.64 4.56 8.01
CA PRO A 73 -6.32 4.10 7.64
C PRO A 73 -5.34 4.28 8.79
N HIS A 74 -4.78 3.16 9.23
CA HIS A 74 -3.68 3.09 10.16
C HIS A 74 -2.37 3.06 9.38
N PHE A 75 -1.50 4.01 9.69
CA PHE A 75 -0.20 4.12 9.07
C PHE A 75 0.85 3.52 10.00
N VAL A 76 1.76 2.77 9.41
CA VAL A 76 2.93 2.19 10.06
C VAL A 76 4.14 2.61 9.24
N VAL A 77 5.20 3.01 9.91
CA VAL A 77 6.48 3.40 9.31
C VAL A 77 7.58 2.65 10.03
N ASP A 78 8.40 1.95 9.26
CA ASP A 78 9.57 1.24 9.75
C ASP A 78 10.80 2.11 9.56
N PHE A 79 11.61 2.27 10.61
CA PHE A 79 12.91 2.96 10.59
C PHE A 79 14.01 1.92 10.83
N PRO A 80 14.52 1.25 9.78
CA PRO A 80 15.38 0.08 9.94
C PRO A 80 16.71 0.38 10.63
N LEU A 81 17.28 1.57 10.37
CA LEU A 81 18.56 2.00 10.94
C LEU A 81 18.46 2.17 12.47
N SER A 82 17.37 2.76 12.95
CA SER A 82 17.10 2.92 14.38
C SER A 82 16.40 1.74 15.03
N LYS A 83 15.98 0.74 14.23
CA LYS A 83 15.14 -0.40 14.68
C LYS A 83 13.86 0.05 15.40
N LEU A 84 13.25 1.13 14.90
CA LEU A 84 12.02 1.70 15.46
C LEU A 84 10.88 1.51 14.48
N THR A 85 9.71 1.12 15.00
CA THR A 85 8.45 1.16 14.27
C THR A 85 7.59 2.26 14.88
N VAL A 86 7.07 3.14 14.04
CA VAL A 86 6.16 4.21 14.44
C VAL A 86 4.82 3.96 13.78
N CYS A 87 3.73 4.25 14.49
CA CYS A 87 2.39 4.16 13.94
C CYS A 87 1.59 5.41 14.25
N PHE A 88 0.70 5.79 13.34
CA PHE A 88 -0.17 6.94 13.52
C PHE A 88 -1.47 6.71 12.74
N ASN A 89 -2.45 7.56 13.00
CA ASN A 89 -3.73 7.54 12.29
C ASN A 89 -3.91 8.89 11.61
N ILE A 90 -4.54 8.87 10.44
CA ILE A 90 -5.06 10.08 9.81
C ILE A 90 -6.55 9.85 9.57
N ASP A 91 -7.37 10.78 10.01
CA ASP A 91 -8.81 10.74 9.81
C ASP A 91 -9.16 11.47 8.52
N GLY A 92 -9.37 10.70 7.44
CA GLY A 92 -9.81 11.25 6.16
C GLY A 92 -11.33 11.24 6.00
N GLN A 93 -11.80 11.88 4.93
CA GLN A 93 -13.21 11.86 4.53
C GLN A 93 -13.43 10.89 3.35
N PRO A 94 -14.64 10.31 3.23
CA PRO A 94 -15.03 9.57 2.04
C PRO A 94 -14.86 10.44 0.78
N GLY A 95 -14.15 9.91 -0.22
CA GLY A 95 -13.85 10.64 -1.46
C GLY A 95 -12.48 11.32 -1.46
N ASP A 96 -11.86 11.53 -0.31
CA ASP A 96 -10.50 12.08 -0.26
C ASP A 96 -9.52 11.13 -0.96
N ILE A 97 -8.53 11.71 -1.62
CA ILE A 97 -7.46 10.98 -2.30
C ILE A 97 -6.15 11.36 -1.62
N LEU A 98 -5.56 10.41 -0.91
CA LEU A 98 -4.35 10.62 -0.12
C LEU A 98 -3.10 10.29 -0.92
N ARG A 99 -2.12 11.19 -0.93
CA ARG A 99 -0.80 10.98 -1.53
C ARG A 99 0.08 10.16 -0.58
N LEU A 100 0.24 8.88 -0.88
CA LEU A 100 1.00 7.93 -0.06
C LEU A 100 2.50 8.01 -0.33
N VAL A 101 2.86 8.06 -1.62
CA VAL A 101 4.24 8.15 -2.12
C VAL A 101 4.27 9.18 -3.24
N SER A 102 5.27 10.07 -3.20
CA SER A 102 5.48 11.10 -4.20
C SER A 102 6.96 11.21 -4.52
N ASP A 103 7.35 10.68 -5.66
CA ASP A 103 8.72 10.66 -6.14
C ASP A 103 8.78 10.83 -7.66
N HIS A 104 7.86 11.64 -8.16
CA HIS A 104 7.59 11.80 -9.59
C HIS A 104 8.76 12.42 -10.35
N ALA A 105 9.37 13.47 -9.79
CA ALA A 105 10.48 14.18 -10.43
C ALA A 105 11.70 13.28 -10.59
N ASP A 106 11.99 12.45 -9.59
CA ASP A 106 13.20 11.65 -9.51
C ASP A 106 13.01 10.23 -10.07
N SER A 107 12.26 9.34 -9.40
CA SER A 107 12.02 7.98 -9.89
C SER A 107 10.87 7.87 -10.90
N GLY A 108 10.02 8.90 -11.02
CA GLY A 108 8.82 8.84 -11.84
C GLY A 108 7.63 8.19 -11.15
N VAL A 109 7.71 7.88 -9.85
CA VAL A 109 6.69 7.11 -9.14
C VAL A 109 5.81 7.99 -8.25
N THR A 110 4.49 7.84 -8.41
CA THR A 110 3.50 8.43 -7.49
C THR A 110 2.48 7.37 -7.09
N VAL A 111 2.08 7.35 -5.82
CA VAL A 111 1.02 6.47 -5.32
C VAL A 111 -0.02 7.27 -4.57
N ASN A 112 -1.27 7.14 -5.00
CA ASN A 112 -2.43 7.79 -4.41
C ASN A 112 -3.46 6.74 -3.94
N GLY A 113 -4.10 6.98 -2.79
CA GLY A 113 -5.12 6.11 -2.22
C GLY A 113 -6.44 6.84 -2.04
N ALA A 114 -7.49 6.43 -2.75
CA ALA A 114 -8.83 7.01 -2.64
C ALA A 114 -9.64 6.33 -1.52
N LEU A 115 -10.24 7.13 -0.65
CA LEU A 115 -11.00 6.67 0.51
C LEU A 115 -12.49 6.42 0.20
N ILE A 116 -13.05 5.36 0.79
CA ILE A 116 -14.48 5.11 0.86
C ILE A 116 -14.94 5.09 2.31
N GLY A 117 -16.12 5.65 2.57
CA GLY A 117 -16.75 5.64 3.89
C GLY A 117 -17.46 4.33 4.25
N ALA A 118 -17.46 4.03 5.54
CA ALA A 118 -18.34 3.04 6.15
C ALA A 118 -18.93 3.60 7.45
N PRO A 119 -20.17 3.24 7.80
CA PRO A 119 -20.73 3.46 9.12
C PRO A 119 -19.76 3.06 10.24
N ALA A 120 -19.82 3.74 11.37
CA ALA A 120 -19.12 3.29 12.56
C ALA A 120 -19.73 1.99 13.09
N PRO A 121 -18.93 1.07 13.66
CA PRO A 121 -19.48 -0.05 14.40
C PRO A 121 -20.28 0.45 15.62
N PRO A 122 -21.26 -0.34 16.11
CA PRO A 122 -21.97 -0.02 17.35
C PRO A 122 -20.98 0.24 18.48
N ASN A 123 -21.23 1.30 19.27
CA ASN A 123 -20.36 1.75 20.37
C ASN A 123 -18.95 2.21 19.97
N GLY A 124 -18.70 2.46 18.68
CA GLY A 124 -17.44 3.03 18.21
C GLY A 124 -17.28 4.50 18.61
N HIS A 125 -16.04 4.90 18.92
CA HIS A 125 -15.72 6.31 19.22
C HIS A 125 -15.70 7.22 17.98
N LYS A 126 -15.53 6.65 16.77
CA LYS A 126 -15.54 7.40 15.52
C LYS A 126 -16.96 7.51 14.98
N LYS A 127 -17.28 8.63 14.32
CA LYS A 127 -18.57 8.83 13.62
C LYS A 127 -18.69 8.03 12.32
N GLN A 128 -17.56 7.82 11.64
CA GLN A 128 -17.45 7.00 10.43
C GLN A 128 -16.05 6.39 10.35
N ARG A 129 -15.91 5.34 9.55
CA ARG A 129 -14.62 4.78 9.15
C ARG A 129 -14.38 5.07 7.69
N THR A 130 -13.12 5.12 7.29
CA THR A 130 -12.69 5.28 5.91
C THR A 130 -11.68 4.21 5.55
N TYR A 131 -11.79 3.62 4.38
CA TYR A 131 -10.84 2.61 3.91
C TYR A 131 -10.35 2.94 2.50
N PHE A 132 -9.17 2.47 2.10
CA PHE A 132 -8.74 2.62 0.71
C PHE A 132 -9.59 1.73 -0.21
N ARG A 133 -10.37 2.35 -1.10
CA ARG A 133 -11.12 1.65 -2.14
C ARG A 133 -10.29 1.41 -3.39
N THR A 134 -9.42 2.38 -3.69
CA THR A 134 -8.62 2.38 -4.91
C THR A 134 -7.22 2.83 -4.59
N ILE A 135 -6.22 2.07 -5.02
CA ILE A 135 -4.82 2.50 -5.04
C ILE A 135 -4.45 2.77 -6.50
N THR A 136 -3.98 3.98 -6.78
CA THR A 136 -3.49 4.38 -8.09
C THR A 136 -1.98 4.52 -8.04
N ILE A 137 -1.27 3.89 -8.98
CA ILE A 137 0.18 4.00 -9.11
C ILE A 137 0.48 4.59 -10.47
N LEU A 138 1.23 5.69 -10.49
CA LEU A 138 1.76 6.30 -11.69
C LEU A 138 3.25 5.99 -11.78
N VAL A 139 3.69 5.60 -12.97
CA VAL A 139 5.09 5.34 -13.29
C VAL A 139 5.39 6.13 -14.56
N ASN A 140 6.22 7.17 -14.47
CA ASN A 140 6.57 8.03 -15.60
C ASN A 140 7.93 7.71 -16.22
N LYS A 141 8.73 6.85 -15.58
CA LYS A 141 10.06 6.44 -16.05
C LYS A 141 10.17 4.91 -16.04
N PRO A 142 10.77 4.29 -17.08
CA PRO A 142 11.25 4.91 -18.32
C PRO A 142 10.12 5.34 -19.26
N GLU A 143 8.93 4.75 -19.14
CA GLU A 143 7.75 5.08 -19.94
C GLU A 143 6.53 5.27 -19.05
N ARG A 144 5.59 6.09 -19.52
CA ARG A 144 4.36 6.37 -18.78
C ARG A 144 3.47 5.14 -18.73
N SER A 145 3.16 4.71 -17.52
CA SER A 145 2.19 3.67 -17.20
C SER A 145 1.40 4.09 -15.96
N TYR A 146 0.16 3.66 -15.88
CA TYR A 146 -0.65 3.82 -14.69
C TYR A 146 -1.38 2.53 -14.34
N LEU A 147 -1.54 2.32 -13.04
CA LEU A 147 -2.27 1.20 -12.48
C LEU A 147 -3.40 1.73 -11.61
N GLU A 148 -4.59 1.19 -11.77
CA GLU A 148 -5.72 1.37 -10.86
C GLU A 148 -6.05 0.01 -10.23
N VAL A 149 -5.82 -0.13 -8.93
CA VAL A 149 -6.12 -1.35 -8.18
C VAL A 149 -7.35 -1.10 -7.32
N THR A 150 -8.33 -2.00 -7.46
CA THR A 150 -9.53 -2.09 -6.60
C THR A 150 -9.58 -3.50 -6.00
N PRO A 151 -10.47 -3.78 -5.02
CA PRO A 151 -10.57 -5.13 -4.46
C PRO A 151 -10.90 -6.23 -5.48
N HIS A 152 -11.46 -5.86 -6.64
CA HIS A 152 -12.00 -6.82 -7.61
C HIS A 152 -11.25 -6.86 -8.95
N ARG A 153 -10.50 -5.79 -9.29
CA ARG A 153 -9.76 -5.71 -10.54
C ARG A 153 -8.52 -4.83 -10.42
N VAL A 154 -7.56 -5.09 -11.30
CA VAL A 154 -6.43 -4.21 -11.63
C VAL A 154 -6.59 -3.74 -13.06
N ILE A 155 -6.54 -2.44 -13.29
CA ILE A 155 -6.37 -1.86 -14.63
C ILE A 155 -4.91 -1.48 -14.76
N LEU A 156 -4.25 -1.97 -15.80
CA LEU A 156 -2.90 -1.57 -16.18
C LEU A 156 -2.97 -0.91 -17.57
N ASP A 157 -2.50 0.31 -17.67
CA ASP A 157 -2.36 1.02 -18.94
C ASP A 157 -0.96 1.60 -19.05
N GLY A 158 -0.19 1.08 -20.00
CA GLY A 158 1.18 1.52 -20.26
C GLY A 158 1.61 1.25 -21.69
N GLY A 159 0.64 1.11 -22.60
CA GLY A 159 0.79 0.64 -23.98
C GLY A 159 -0.53 0.05 -24.45
N ASP A 160 -0.76 -1.23 -24.15
CA ASP A 160 -2.09 -1.83 -24.21
C ASP A 160 -2.79 -1.67 -22.85
N ARG A 161 -4.11 -1.46 -22.89
CA ARG A 161 -4.93 -1.44 -21.69
C ARG A 161 -5.36 -2.85 -21.31
N LEU A 162 -4.92 -3.31 -20.15
CA LEU A 162 -5.26 -4.61 -19.59
C LEU A 162 -6.19 -4.44 -18.38
N VAL A 163 -7.18 -5.33 -18.27
CA VAL A 163 -8.07 -5.43 -17.11
C VAL A 163 -7.93 -6.83 -16.52
N LEU A 164 -7.31 -6.92 -15.36
CA LEU A 164 -6.99 -8.17 -14.68
C LEU A 164 -7.97 -8.38 -13.52
N PRO A 165 -8.72 -9.49 -13.49
CA PRO A 165 -9.58 -9.80 -12.35
C PRO A 165 -8.75 -10.22 -11.12
N CYS A 166 -9.12 -9.72 -9.93
CA CYS A 166 -8.42 -10.06 -8.68
C CYS A 166 -8.74 -11.46 -8.15
N ASN A 167 -9.73 -12.16 -8.71
CA ASN A 167 -10.12 -13.51 -8.28
C ASN A 167 -9.32 -14.63 -8.97
N GLN A 168 -8.37 -14.29 -9.84
CA GLN A 168 -7.50 -15.23 -10.55
C GLN A 168 -6.04 -14.83 -10.38
N SER A 169 -5.17 -15.82 -10.18
CA SER A 169 -3.73 -15.56 -10.06
C SER A 169 -3.10 -15.43 -11.44
N MET A 170 -2.40 -14.33 -11.68
CA MET A 170 -1.72 -14.07 -12.94
C MET A 170 -0.56 -13.11 -12.77
N VAL A 171 0.38 -13.16 -13.70
CA VAL A 171 1.50 -12.23 -13.76
C VAL A 171 1.55 -11.62 -15.16
N VAL A 172 1.59 -10.30 -15.21
CA VAL A 172 1.83 -9.54 -16.44
C VAL A 172 3.06 -8.67 -16.22
N GLY A 173 3.93 -8.59 -17.23
CA GLY A 173 5.14 -7.80 -17.14
C GLY A 173 5.46 -7.18 -18.48
N SER A 174 5.88 -5.91 -18.47
CA SER A 174 6.34 -5.20 -19.65
C SER A 174 7.23 -4.03 -19.24
N ARG A 175 8.33 -3.81 -19.96
CA ARG A 175 9.18 -2.60 -19.87
C ARG A 175 9.59 -2.22 -18.44
N GLY A 176 9.95 -3.23 -17.64
CA GLY A 176 10.39 -3.06 -16.25
C GLY A 176 9.27 -2.80 -15.24
N LEU A 177 8.00 -2.86 -15.65
CA LEU A 177 6.86 -2.95 -14.76
C LEU A 177 6.35 -4.39 -14.74
N GLU A 178 6.24 -4.98 -13.56
CA GLU A 178 5.63 -6.30 -13.34
C GLU A 178 4.48 -6.18 -12.35
N VAL A 179 3.34 -6.78 -12.70
CA VAL A 179 2.14 -6.85 -11.87
C VAL A 179 1.78 -8.31 -11.67
N SER A 180 1.86 -8.77 -10.43
CA SER A 180 1.46 -10.11 -10.02
C SER A 180 0.20 -10.04 -9.16
N VAL A 181 -0.89 -10.58 -9.67
CA VAL A 181 -2.15 -10.76 -8.94
C VAL A 181 -2.12 -12.14 -8.29
N SER A 182 -2.33 -12.19 -6.98
CA SER A 182 -2.61 -13.41 -6.24
C SER A 182 -4.09 -13.44 -5.89
N ALA A 183 -4.81 -14.44 -6.39
CA ALA A 183 -6.27 -14.55 -6.30
C ALA A 183 -6.80 -14.24 -4.89
N ASN A 184 -7.66 -13.22 -4.80
CA ASN A 184 -8.36 -12.78 -3.59
C ASN A 184 -7.45 -12.41 -2.40
N ALA A 185 -6.16 -12.19 -2.63
CA ALA A 185 -5.18 -11.99 -1.56
C ALA A 185 -4.43 -10.66 -1.70
N ASN A 186 -3.69 -10.49 -2.79
CA ASN A 186 -2.88 -9.29 -3.00
C ASN A 186 -2.52 -9.05 -4.46
N VAL A 187 -2.08 -7.83 -4.73
CA VAL A 187 -1.44 -7.42 -5.98
C VAL A 187 -0.04 -6.94 -5.63
N THR A 188 0.99 -7.53 -6.23
CA THR A 188 2.37 -7.07 -6.13
C THR A 188 2.74 -6.30 -7.38
N VAL A 189 3.28 -5.10 -7.22
CA VAL A 189 3.73 -4.23 -8.30
C VAL A 189 5.22 -3.99 -8.14
N THR A 190 6.01 -4.40 -9.13
CA THR A 190 7.47 -4.22 -9.15
C THR A 190 7.85 -3.27 -10.27
N ILE A 191 8.62 -2.23 -9.97
CA ILE A 191 9.06 -1.21 -10.92
C ILE A 191 10.59 -1.22 -10.97
N GLN A 192 11.15 -1.44 -12.16
CA GLN A 192 12.57 -1.57 -12.48
C GLN A 192 13.33 -2.58 -11.60
N GLY A 193 12.62 -3.53 -10.97
CA GLY A 193 13.21 -4.50 -10.04
C GLY A 193 13.72 -3.91 -8.71
N THR A 194 13.60 -2.60 -8.51
CA THR A 194 14.17 -1.87 -7.36
C THR A 194 13.10 -1.32 -6.43
N ILE A 195 11.93 -0.98 -6.97
CA ILE A 195 10.77 -0.54 -6.20
C ILE A 195 9.75 -1.67 -6.23
N ALA A 196 9.17 -2.00 -5.07
CA ALA A 196 8.13 -3.01 -4.97
C ALA A 196 7.05 -2.59 -3.98
N PHE A 197 5.79 -2.69 -4.40
CA PHE A 197 4.61 -2.44 -3.59
C PHE A 197 3.78 -3.71 -3.48
N VAL A 198 3.18 -3.92 -2.30
CA VAL A 198 2.18 -4.97 -2.08
C VAL A 198 0.88 -4.29 -1.69
N ILE A 199 -0.17 -4.57 -2.47
CA ILE A 199 -1.52 -4.07 -2.23
C ILE A 199 -2.35 -5.26 -1.74
N LEU A 200 -2.68 -5.28 -0.46
CA LEU A 200 -3.52 -6.32 0.13
C LEU A 200 -4.98 -6.09 -0.23
N ILE A 201 -5.70 -7.18 -0.44
CA ILE A 201 -7.13 -7.17 -0.74
C ILE A 201 -7.88 -7.75 0.46
N HIS A 202 -8.72 -6.93 1.07
CA HIS A 202 -9.62 -7.35 2.15
C HIS A 202 -11.03 -7.55 1.58
N LEU A 203 -11.48 -8.81 1.52
CA LEU A 203 -12.81 -9.19 1.01
C LEU A 203 -13.70 -9.74 2.12
N TYR A 204 -14.93 -9.23 2.18
CA TYR A 204 -15.96 -9.67 3.12
C TYR A 204 -17.08 -10.42 2.41
N LYS A 205 -17.29 -11.69 2.76
CA LYS A 205 -18.39 -12.50 2.17
C LYS A 205 -19.78 -12.08 2.63
N LYS A 206 -19.90 -11.65 3.89
CA LYS A 206 -21.14 -11.22 4.55
C LYS A 206 -20.83 -9.99 5.40
N PRO A 207 -20.59 -8.82 4.79
CA PRO A 207 -20.14 -7.65 5.52
C PRO A 207 -21.24 -7.14 6.46
N ALA A 208 -20.87 -6.83 7.69
CA ALA A 208 -21.67 -5.95 8.54
C ALA A 208 -21.72 -4.54 7.91
N PRO A 209 -22.68 -3.66 8.30
CA PRO A 209 -22.82 -2.34 7.69
C PRO A 209 -21.54 -1.47 7.71
N TYR A 210 -20.68 -1.66 8.72
CA TYR A 210 -19.42 -0.96 8.93
C TYR A 210 -18.20 -1.62 8.24
N GLN A 211 -18.41 -2.72 7.52
CA GLN A 211 -17.39 -3.44 6.76
C GLN A 211 -17.55 -3.15 5.27
N ARG A 212 -16.43 -2.84 4.62
CA ARG A 212 -16.34 -2.62 3.18
C ARG A 212 -15.13 -3.37 2.68
N ASP A 213 -15.23 -3.98 1.50
CA ASP A 213 -14.05 -4.45 0.81
C ASP A 213 -13.11 -3.27 0.59
N HIS A 214 -11.84 -3.47 0.90
CA HIS A 214 -10.86 -2.41 0.89
C HIS A 214 -9.47 -2.94 0.64
N LEU A 215 -8.53 -2.02 0.54
CA LEU A 215 -7.14 -2.27 0.22
C LEU A 215 -6.25 -1.83 1.37
N GLY A 216 -5.15 -2.56 1.55
CA GLY A 216 -3.99 -2.11 2.31
C GLY A 216 -2.83 -1.85 1.35
N PHE A 217 -2.02 -0.84 1.60
CA PHE A 217 -0.84 -0.51 0.79
C PHE A 217 0.44 -0.69 1.61
N TYR A 218 1.41 -1.42 1.06
CA TYR A 218 2.66 -1.77 1.72
C TYR A 218 3.84 -1.49 0.79
N ILE A 219 4.87 -0.84 1.32
CA ILE A 219 6.12 -0.60 0.60
C ILE A 219 7.05 -1.79 0.90
N SER A 220 7.22 -2.67 -0.06
CA SER A 220 8.02 -3.89 0.10
C SER A 220 9.51 -3.65 -0.19
N SER A 221 9.80 -2.80 -1.18
CA SER A 221 11.14 -2.30 -1.47
C SER A 221 11.07 -0.85 -1.92
N SER A 222 11.85 0.02 -1.27
CA SER A 222 12.00 1.44 -1.62
C SER A 222 13.31 1.76 -2.31
N LYS A 223 14.14 0.76 -2.67
CA LYS A 223 15.53 0.97 -3.14
C LYS A 223 15.67 1.87 -4.37
N GLY A 224 14.66 1.89 -5.25
CA GLY A 224 14.66 2.75 -6.44
C GLY A 224 13.98 4.11 -6.24
N LEU A 225 13.41 4.38 -5.07
CA LEU A 225 12.88 5.69 -4.72
C LEU A 225 14.03 6.62 -4.32
N SER A 226 13.88 7.91 -4.62
CA SER A 226 14.90 8.92 -4.34
C SER A 226 14.96 9.31 -2.86
N GLY A 227 16.02 10.03 -2.49
CA GLY A 227 16.15 10.68 -1.18
C GLY A 227 15.07 11.75 -0.91
N ASN A 228 14.50 12.33 -1.97
CA ASN A 228 13.46 13.37 -1.89
C ASN A 228 12.04 12.80 -1.88
N CYS A 229 11.90 11.46 -1.93
CA CYS A 229 10.60 10.81 -1.90
C CYS A 229 9.75 11.34 -0.72
N HIS A 230 8.53 11.77 -1.04
CA HIS A 230 7.60 12.40 -0.10
C HIS A 230 6.24 11.65 -0.09
N GLY A 231 5.20 12.27 0.46
CA GLY A 231 3.90 11.66 0.74
C GLY A 231 3.79 11.16 2.18
N LEU A 232 2.60 10.68 2.56
CA LEU A 232 2.29 10.25 3.92
C LEU A 232 3.21 9.12 4.42
N LEU A 233 3.71 8.26 3.52
CA LEU A 233 4.70 7.23 3.84
C LEU A 233 6.08 7.59 3.32
N GLY A 234 6.18 8.11 2.09
CA GLY A 234 7.45 8.34 1.42
C GLY A 234 8.39 9.27 2.17
N GLN A 235 7.85 10.29 2.86
CA GLN A 235 8.63 11.29 3.59
C GLN A 235 9.52 10.73 4.72
N PHE A 236 9.32 9.47 5.11
CA PHE A 236 10.07 8.80 6.17
C PHE A 236 11.07 7.75 5.66
N LEU A 237 11.01 7.36 4.39
CA LEU A 237 11.76 6.21 3.87
C LEU A 237 13.29 6.35 3.95
N ASN A 238 13.79 7.59 3.93
CA ASN A 238 15.22 7.92 3.97
C ASN A 238 15.59 8.70 5.23
N GLN A 239 14.87 8.47 6.33
CA GLN A 239 15.01 9.25 7.55
C GLN A 239 15.33 8.36 8.73
N ASP A 240 15.98 8.95 9.73
CA ASP A 240 16.22 8.31 11.01
C ASP A 240 15.28 8.87 12.08
N ALA A 241 14.83 7.99 12.96
CA ALA A 241 14.04 8.35 14.12
C ALA A 241 14.79 8.04 15.42
N ARG A 242 14.59 8.84 16.45
CA ARG A 242 15.15 8.62 17.79
C ARG A 242 14.08 8.78 18.85
N LEU A 243 14.20 8.04 19.94
CA LEU A 243 13.38 8.22 21.12
C LEU A 243 14.16 8.97 22.17
N ALA A 244 13.53 9.95 22.79
CA ALA A 244 14.00 10.64 23.96
C ALA A 244 12.99 10.49 25.10
N GLU A 245 13.48 10.59 26.32
CA GLU A 245 12.65 10.83 27.49
C GLU A 245 12.72 12.31 27.81
N GLU A 246 11.57 12.97 27.90
CA GLU A 246 11.52 14.35 28.39
C GLU A 246 10.77 14.39 29.73
N PRO A 247 11.26 15.19 30.71
CA PRO A 247 10.55 15.40 31.97
C PRO A 247 9.16 15.95 31.68
N ALA A 248 8.12 15.34 32.25
CA ALA A 248 6.76 15.84 32.10
C ALA A 248 6.60 17.14 32.89
N GLY A 249 6.89 18.28 32.25
CA GLY A 249 6.59 19.60 32.80
C GLY A 249 7.69 20.64 32.62
N LEU A 250 7.64 21.36 31.49
CA LEU A 250 8.00 22.78 31.48
C LEU A 250 6.92 23.56 30.72
N SER A 251 5.67 23.49 31.20
CA SER A 251 4.74 24.56 30.88
C SER A 251 5.31 25.84 31.51
N LYS A 252 5.82 26.73 30.67
CA LYS A 252 6.18 28.09 31.07
C LYS A 252 4.90 28.80 31.49
N ASN A 253 4.52 28.70 32.75
CA ASN A 253 3.71 29.68 33.45
C ASN A 253 4.19 29.75 34.90
N THR A 254 4.94 30.81 35.15
CA THR A 254 5.45 31.24 36.44
C THR A 254 4.31 31.39 37.45
N THR A 255 4.61 31.07 38.71
CA THR A 255 3.91 31.44 39.95
C THR A 255 3.00 30.35 40.57
N SER A 256 3.58 29.37 41.25
CA SER A 256 3.09 28.86 42.56
C SER A 256 4.08 27.87 43.21
N PRO A 257 4.09 27.72 44.56
CA PRO A 257 5.13 26.99 45.29
C PRO A 257 5.03 25.45 45.14
N PRO A 258 6.11 24.71 45.40
CA PRO A 258 6.20 23.29 45.10
C PRO A 258 5.45 22.45 46.13
N PHE A 259 4.38 21.78 45.69
CA PHE A 259 3.84 20.61 46.37
C PHE A 259 4.50 19.36 45.80
N PRO A 260 5.02 18.42 46.62
CA PRO A 260 5.58 17.18 46.12
C PRO A 260 4.40 16.28 45.73
N LYS A 261 4.15 16.13 44.44
CA LYS A 261 3.22 15.12 43.91
C LYS A 261 4.02 14.07 43.15
N THR A 262 3.98 12.89 43.76
CA THR A 262 4.20 11.53 43.29
C THR A 262 4.17 11.34 41.76
N ASP A 263 5.20 10.64 41.27
CA ASP A 263 5.45 10.16 39.90
C ASP A 263 5.58 11.22 38.80
N GLU A 264 6.78 11.80 38.67
CA GLU A 264 7.26 12.43 37.43
C GLU A 264 7.27 11.38 36.30
N LYS A 265 6.13 11.22 35.65
CA LYS A 265 5.99 10.28 34.54
C LYS A 265 6.65 10.88 33.30
N SER A 266 7.92 10.54 33.04
CA SER A 266 8.63 10.98 31.84
C SER A 266 7.84 10.60 30.58
N GLU A 267 7.68 11.56 29.67
CA GLU A 267 6.98 11.31 28.41
C GLU A 267 7.99 10.86 27.35
N LYS A 268 7.66 9.79 26.62
CA LYS A 268 8.46 9.33 25.49
C LYS A 268 8.17 10.23 24.29
N VAL A 269 9.21 10.85 23.76
CA VAL A 269 9.14 11.75 22.61
C VAL A 269 9.92 11.15 21.46
N LEU A 270 9.26 11.03 20.30
CA LEU A 270 9.90 10.65 19.05
C LEU A 270 10.45 11.90 18.37
N LYS A 271 11.73 11.86 17.99
CA LYS A 271 12.39 12.90 17.18
C LYS A 271 12.70 12.35 15.80
N VAL A 272 12.16 12.97 14.75
CA VAL A 272 12.34 12.55 13.35
C VAL A 272 12.21 13.76 12.43
N LYS A 273 13.15 13.97 11.52
CA LYS A 273 13.14 15.14 10.59
C LYS A 273 12.93 16.51 11.25
N GLY A 274 13.50 16.72 12.45
CA GLY A 274 13.28 17.96 13.21
C GLY A 274 11.93 18.07 13.94
N HIS A 275 11.01 17.13 13.70
CA HIS A 275 9.75 17.02 14.44
C HIS A 275 9.97 16.36 15.80
N GLN A 276 9.15 16.73 16.78
CA GLN A 276 9.10 16.15 18.11
C GLN A 276 7.65 15.84 18.46
N VAL A 277 7.34 14.56 18.65
CA VAL A 277 5.96 14.12 18.91
C VAL A 277 5.91 13.16 20.10
N PRO A 278 5.02 13.40 21.08
CA PRO A 278 4.75 12.45 22.14
C PRO A 278 4.24 11.12 21.59
N VAL A 279 4.85 10.03 22.04
CA VAL A 279 4.51 8.67 21.62
C VAL A 279 4.15 7.77 22.78
N VAL A 280 3.30 6.79 22.52
CA VAL A 280 2.96 5.73 23.47
C VAL A 280 3.17 4.39 22.83
N TRP A 281 3.68 3.42 23.59
CA TRP A 281 3.85 2.07 23.08
C TRP A 281 2.48 1.43 22.81
N LYS A 282 2.33 0.78 21.65
CA LYS A 282 1.14 0.01 21.27
C LYS A 282 1.53 -1.26 20.52
N GLN A 283 0.69 -2.28 20.68
CA GLN A 283 0.69 -3.45 19.82
C GLN A 283 -0.44 -3.36 18.78
N ARG A 284 -0.13 -3.74 17.54
CA ARG A 284 -1.10 -3.77 16.44
C ARG A 284 -0.93 -5.02 15.61
N LYS A 285 -2.00 -5.45 14.96
CA LYS A 285 -1.93 -6.48 13.92
C LYS A 285 -2.01 -5.83 12.55
N ILE A 286 -1.14 -6.24 11.64
CA ILE A 286 -1.10 -5.82 10.24
C ILE A 286 -1.26 -7.05 9.33
N TYR A 287 -1.28 -6.84 8.02
CA TYR A 287 -1.29 -7.92 7.04
C TYR A 287 -2.45 -8.90 7.27
N ASN A 288 -3.68 -8.38 7.28
CA ASN A 288 -4.89 -9.15 7.56
C ASN A 288 -4.89 -9.92 8.91
N GLY A 289 -4.13 -9.42 9.89
CA GLY A 289 -4.04 -10.04 11.21
C GLY A 289 -2.96 -11.13 11.34
N GLU A 290 -2.23 -11.41 10.27
CA GLU A 290 -1.19 -12.45 10.23
C GLU A 290 0.10 -12.03 10.93
N GLU A 291 0.41 -10.73 10.95
CA GLU A 291 1.60 -10.20 11.61
C GLU A 291 1.22 -9.29 12.77
N GLN A 292 1.86 -9.49 13.92
CA GLN A 292 1.78 -8.60 15.07
C GLN A 292 3.03 -7.72 15.11
N ILE A 293 2.82 -6.42 15.27
CA ILE A 293 3.89 -5.44 15.37
C ILE A 293 3.77 -4.64 16.66
N ASP A 294 4.93 -4.32 17.22
CA ASP A 294 5.08 -3.35 18.29
C ASP A 294 5.44 -2.00 17.65
N CYS A 295 4.72 -0.94 18.00
CA CYS A 295 4.94 0.40 17.45
C CYS A 295 4.82 1.50 18.50
N TRP A 296 5.59 2.56 18.30
CA TRP A 296 5.43 3.83 19.01
C TRP A 296 4.33 4.63 18.32
N PHE A 297 3.18 4.74 18.98
CA PHE A 297 2.03 5.45 18.47
C PHE A 297 2.16 6.96 18.70
N ALA A 298 2.31 7.72 17.63
CA ALA A 298 2.27 9.19 17.68
C ALA A 298 0.85 9.65 18.00
N ARG A 299 0.71 10.39 19.11
CA ARG A 299 -0.61 10.86 19.57
C ARG A 299 -1.23 11.86 18.62
N ASN A 300 -0.40 12.64 17.93
CA ASN A 300 -0.84 13.62 16.95
C ASN A 300 -0.02 13.49 15.67
N ALA A 301 -0.65 13.01 14.59
CA ALA A 301 0.00 12.87 13.30
C ALA A 301 0.46 14.24 12.73
N ALA A 302 -0.27 15.32 12.98
CA ALA A 302 0.09 16.64 12.47
C ALA A 302 1.42 17.19 13.04
N GLN A 303 1.88 16.67 14.20
CA GLN A 303 3.20 16.99 14.74
C GLN A 303 4.32 16.12 14.16
N LEU A 304 3.97 15.05 13.46
CA LEU A 304 4.90 14.08 12.88
C LEU A 304 5.14 14.33 11.37
N LEU A 305 4.14 14.87 10.67
CA LEU A 305 4.15 15.10 9.23
C LEU A 305 4.71 16.49 8.90
N ASP A 306 5.39 16.62 7.76
CA ASP A 306 5.95 17.91 7.29
C ASP A 306 4.88 18.98 7.00
N GLY A 307 3.63 18.60 6.72
CA GLY A 307 2.55 19.52 6.37
C GLY A 307 1.19 19.16 6.97
N GLU A 308 0.18 19.92 6.60
CA GLU A 308 -1.19 19.69 7.03
C GLU A 308 -1.88 18.63 6.18
N TYR A 309 -2.98 18.08 6.68
CA TYR A 309 -3.76 17.05 5.97
C TYR A 309 -4.06 17.41 4.51
N LYS A 310 -4.49 18.65 4.26
CA LYS A 310 -4.87 19.16 2.93
C LYS A 310 -3.73 19.13 1.91
N ASP A 311 -2.49 19.22 2.38
CA ASP A 311 -1.32 19.27 1.51
C ASP A 311 -0.99 17.87 0.95
N TYR A 312 -1.50 16.82 1.60
CA TYR A 312 -1.43 15.43 1.14
C TYR A 312 -2.65 15.00 0.31
N LEU A 313 -3.59 15.91 0.04
CA LEU A 313 -4.72 15.63 -0.86
C LEU A 313 -4.28 15.76 -2.31
N ALA A 314 -4.73 14.79 -3.11
CA ALA A 314 -4.61 14.79 -4.55
C ALA A 314 -5.93 15.24 -5.19
N ALA A 315 -5.88 16.05 -6.24
CA ALA A 315 -7.08 16.56 -6.91
C ALA A 315 -7.83 15.45 -7.67
N HIS A 316 -7.10 14.46 -8.17
CA HIS A 316 -7.65 13.29 -8.84
C HIS A 316 -6.73 12.06 -8.67
N PRO A 317 -7.17 10.83 -8.99
CA PRO A 317 -6.38 9.62 -8.73
C PRO A 317 -5.00 9.62 -9.41
N PHE A 318 -4.93 10.22 -10.60
CA PHE A 318 -3.71 10.34 -11.42
C PHE A 318 -2.85 11.59 -11.14
N ASP A 319 -3.13 12.33 -10.07
CA ASP A 319 -2.43 13.58 -9.78
C ASP A 319 -1.01 13.28 -9.26
N SER A 320 -0.02 13.81 -9.98
CA SER A 320 1.40 13.71 -9.65
C SER A 320 2.05 15.04 -9.28
N GLU A 321 1.29 16.13 -9.20
CA GLU A 321 1.81 17.43 -8.80
C GLU A 321 2.23 17.38 -7.32
N THR A 322 3.41 17.93 -7.05
CA THR A 322 4.02 17.92 -5.73
C THR A 322 3.81 19.26 -5.04
N THR A 323 3.03 19.28 -3.96
CA THR A 323 2.93 20.44 -3.07
C THR A 323 4.17 20.59 -2.19
N PHE A 324 4.95 19.52 -2.01
CA PHE A 324 6.10 19.45 -1.11
C PHE A 324 7.42 19.25 -1.88
N GLY A 325 8.36 20.18 -1.70
CA GLY A 325 9.72 20.11 -2.28
C GLY A 325 9.99 21.19 -3.34
N LEU A 326 10.75 22.22 -2.93
CA LEU A 326 11.42 23.28 -3.70
C LEU A 326 10.82 23.70 -5.06
N GLY A 327 10.15 24.86 -5.09
CA GLY A 327 10.07 25.66 -6.31
C GLY A 327 8.73 26.25 -6.74
N LEU A 328 7.82 26.63 -5.83
CA LEU A 328 6.97 27.79 -6.11
C LEU A 328 7.38 28.92 -5.21
N SER A 329 8.23 29.81 -5.74
CA SER A 329 8.12 31.22 -5.41
C SER A 329 6.65 31.57 -5.67
N ARG A 330 5.87 31.73 -4.60
CA ARG A 330 4.67 32.56 -4.69
C ARG A 330 5.19 33.95 -5.00
N GLY A 331 5.28 34.24 -6.30
CA GLY A 331 5.53 35.58 -6.81
C GLY A 331 4.55 36.53 -6.15
N LEU A 332 5.12 37.64 -5.70
CA LEU A 332 4.50 38.81 -5.09
C LEU A 332 3.16 39.21 -5.72
#